data_AF-A0A9W6YW71-F1
#
_entry.id   AF-A0A9W6YW71-F1
#
_cell.length_a   1.000
_cell.length_b   1.000
_cell.length_c   1.000
_cell.angle_alpha   90.00
_cell.angle_beta   90.00
_cell.angle_gamma   90.00
#
_symmetry.space_group_name_H-M   'P 1'
#
loop_
_entity.id
_entity.type
_entity.pdbx_description
1 polymer ?
#
loop_
_entity_poly.entity_id
_entity_poly.type
_entity_poly.pdbx_seq_one_letter_code
_entity_poly.pdbx_strand_id
1 'polypeptide(L)'
;MSTTIPIATITSVYASAASEITGVLASLSTETGRATVISLQMQAQNLEATMSYYSLLGDLATQTNSESAQAIQTQVLEASQVIQQLFSSQAFYQGRFPSVPGNGIMACLYGIFLLLHFLFGFLTRQWWFMTCFTLGLTSEVIGYIGRIESHYHMLSLNPFVIQLVCITIAPCFLLAGVYYLLAQLTVVMGDKFSKLKPMHYSMIFIVCDLIAIIIQAVGGAIAATASSVYESTRPGANIMVVGLAFQVAAMSLFQYFWYDFLYHCYREYKLNHGSGFNPDYQHVRDGKYFIHFLVVICVAVLLVFIRSIYRLIELIEGFTGTLASVEIYFMLLEALMIVVAVTLLTIAYPGFVYGLKTDIVVKKGISFHPKEKPKQPDLEKAVASEKLRVESDSNYSGRTVFDELTDDNKASSNTRTPPRIFL
;
A
#
# COMPACT_ATOMS: atom_id res chain seq x y z
N MET A 1 -17.96 -17.75 -39.94
CA MET A 1 -19.19 -16.93 -39.95
C MET A 1 -18.90 -15.71 -40.81
N SER A 2 -19.47 -15.65 -42.02
CA SER A 2 -19.36 -14.46 -42.88
C SER A 2 -20.44 -13.48 -42.41
N THR A 3 -20.11 -12.67 -41.40
CA THR A 3 -20.93 -11.51 -41.05
C THR A 3 -20.68 -10.45 -42.11
N THR A 4 -21.44 -10.48 -43.20
CA THR A 4 -21.45 -9.42 -44.20
C THR A 4 -21.98 -8.15 -43.54
N ILE A 5 -21.10 -7.17 -43.33
CA ILE A 5 -21.48 -5.86 -42.79
C ILE A 5 -22.39 -5.19 -43.83
N PRO A 6 -23.58 -4.68 -43.46
CA PRO A 6 -24.46 -4.01 -44.40
C PRO A 6 -23.79 -2.80 -45.04
N ILE A 7 -23.99 -2.60 -46.35
CA ILE A 7 -23.45 -1.44 -47.09
C ILE A 7 -23.88 -0.12 -46.42
N ALA A 8 -25.12 -0.03 -45.93
CA ALA A 8 -25.60 1.15 -45.20
C ALA A 8 -24.75 1.46 -43.95
N THR A 9 -24.31 0.44 -43.22
CA THR A 9 -23.42 0.59 -42.06
C THR A 9 -22.04 1.07 -42.51
N ILE A 10 -21.46 0.47 -43.55
CA ILE A 10 -20.17 0.88 -44.12
C ILE A 10 -20.17 2.36 -44.51
N THR A 11 -21.18 2.79 -45.28
CA THR A 11 -21.28 4.18 -45.74
C THR A 11 -21.51 5.15 -44.58
N SER A 12 -22.31 4.77 -43.58
CA SER A 12 -22.56 5.62 -42.41
C SER A 12 -21.30 5.87 -41.56
N VAL A 13 -20.49 4.83 -41.35
CA VAL A 13 -19.25 4.94 -40.56
C VAL A 13 -18.20 5.75 -41.32
N TYR A 14 -18.06 5.50 -42.63
CA TYR A 14 -17.17 6.30 -43.48
C TYR A 14 -17.55 7.78 -43.47
N ALA A 15 -18.84 8.10 -43.65
CA ALA A 15 -19.32 9.48 -43.68
C ALA A 15 -19.12 10.19 -42.33
N SER A 16 -19.35 9.49 -41.21
CA SER A 16 -19.08 10.01 -39.87
C SER A 16 -17.58 10.32 -39.70
N ALA A 17 -16.71 9.38 -40.06
CA ALA A 17 -15.26 9.56 -39.93
C ALA A 17 -14.73 10.70 -40.83
N ALA A 18 -15.23 10.81 -42.06
CA ALA A 18 -14.87 11.87 -43.00
C ALA A 18 -15.34 13.27 -42.53
N SER A 19 -16.49 13.35 -41.86
CA SER A 19 -16.94 14.60 -41.25
C SER A 19 -16.05 14.98 -40.06
N GLU A 20 -15.71 14.01 -39.21
CA GLU A 20 -14.96 14.24 -37.98
C GLU A 20 -13.50 14.64 -38.24
N ILE A 21 -12.83 14.01 -39.22
CA ILE A 21 -11.43 14.29 -39.53
C ILE A 21 -11.20 15.73 -39.99
N THR A 22 -12.18 16.33 -40.68
CA THR A 22 -12.11 17.72 -41.13
C THR A 22 -12.06 18.68 -39.95
N GLY A 23 -12.85 18.41 -38.90
CA GLY A 23 -12.81 19.19 -37.65
C GLY A 23 -11.49 19.01 -36.90
N VAL A 24 -10.99 17.77 -36.82
CA VAL A 24 -9.72 17.46 -36.14
C VAL A 24 -8.53 18.14 -36.83
N LEU A 25 -8.46 18.11 -38.16
CA LEU A 25 -7.40 18.77 -38.93
C LEU A 25 -7.46 20.30 -38.79
N ALA A 26 -8.67 20.88 -38.73
CA ALA A 26 -8.84 22.31 -38.47
C ALA A 26 -8.31 22.69 -37.07
N SER A 27 -8.68 21.94 -36.03
CA SER A 27 -8.16 22.16 -34.68
C SER A 27 -6.64 21.98 -34.60
N LEU A 28 -6.09 20.98 -35.29
CA LEU A 28 -4.65 20.70 -35.33
C LEU A 28 -3.85 21.87 -35.94
N SER A 29 -4.42 22.59 -36.91
CA SER A 29 -3.75 23.74 -37.53
C SER A 29 -3.58 24.95 -36.60
N THR A 30 -4.39 25.03 -35.54
CA THR A 30 -4.42 26.16 -34.61
C THR A 30 -3.81 25.85 -33.24
N GLU A 31 -3.68 24.57 -32.89
CA GLU A 31 -3.23 24.15 -31.57
C GLU A 31 -1.71 24.14 -31.44
N THR A 32 -1.22 24.70 -30.33
CA THR A 32 0.21 24.74 -29.99
C THR A 32 0.55 23.90 -28.76
N GLY A 33 -0.45 23.43 -28.02
CA GLY A 33 -0.24 22.59 -26.84
C GLY A 33 0.22 21.20 -27.22
N ARG A 34 1.43 20.79 -26.81
CA ARG A 34 2.02 19.48 -27.17
C ARG A 34 1.07 18.29 -26.93
N ALA A 35 0.45 18.21 -25.76
CA ALA A 35 -0.48 17.13 -25.41
C ALA A 35 -1.67 17.09 -26.37
N THR A 36 -2.31 18.25 -26.58
CA THR A 36 -3.48 18.41 -27.44
C THR A 36 -3.14 18.10 -28.91
N VAL A 37 -1.98 18.54 -29.37
CA VAL A 37 -1.47 18.25 -30.73
C VAL A 37 -1.28 16.76 -30.93
N ILE A 38 -0.65 16.05 -29.98
CA ILE A 38 -0.44 14.61 -30.08
C ILE A 38 -1.79 13.87 -30.01
N SER A 39 -2.71 14.25 -29.12
CA SER A 39 -4.04 13.64 -29.06
C SER A 39 -4.82 13.81 -30.36
N LEU A 40 -4.76 15.01 -30.97
CA LEU A 40 -5.42 15.31 -32.24
C LEU A 40 -4.76 14.54 -33.39
N GLN A 41 -3.43 14.40 -33.41
CA GLN A 41 -2.72 13.59 -34.39
C GLN A 41 -3.12 12.10 -34.31
N MET A 42 -3.22 11.57 -33.09
CA MET A 42 -3.67 10.19 -32.88
C MET A 42 -5.12 9.99 -33.33
N GLN A 43 -6.01 10.95 -33.03
CA GLN A 43 -7.39 10.93 -33.51
C GLN A 43 -7.45 10.98 -35.03
N ALA A 44 -6.66 11.86 -35.66
CA ALA A 44 -6.57 11.94 -37.13
C ALA A 44 -6.10 10.61 -37.74
N GLN A 45 -5.02 10.00 -37.21
CA GLN A 45 -4.53 8.70 -37.68
C GLN A 45 -5.58 7.58 -37.55
N ASN A 46 -6.31 7.54 -36.43
CA ASN A 46 -7.39 6.56 -36.22
C ASN A 46 -8.55 6.77 -37.22
N LEU A 47 -8.90 8.02 -37.51
CA LEU A 47 -9.93 8.37 -38.48
C LEU A 47 -9.50 8.04 -39.92
N GLU A 48 -8.25 8.34 -40.30
CA GLU A 48 -7.69 7.99 -41.61
C GLU A 48 -7.68 6.47 -41.84
N ALA A 49 -7.21 5.71 -40.84
CA ALA A 49 -7.22 4.25 -40.91
C ALA A 49 -8.63 3.68 -41.02
N THR A 50 -9.59 4.25 -40.27
CA THR A 50 -11.01 3.88 -40.34
C THR A 50 -11.57 4.16 -41.74
N MET A 51 -11.34 5.35 -42.29
CA MET A 51 -11.79 5.71 -43.63
C MET A 51 -11.23 4.77 -44.70
N SER A 52 -9.94 4.45 -44.65
CA SER A 52 -9.27 3.53 -45.57
C SER A 52 -9.87 2.12 -45.51
N TYR A 53 -10.11 1.60 -44.31
CA TYR A 53 -10.72 0.28 -44.14
C TYR A 53 -12.16 0.22 -44.67
N TYR A 54 -13.00 1.20 -44.33
CA TYR A 54 -14.39 1.22 -44.76
C TYR A 54 -14.56 1.55 -46.25
N SER A 55 -13.65 2.31 -46.87
CA SER A 55 -13.66 2.50 -48.33
C SER A 55 -13.39 1.18 -49.06
N LEU A 56 -12.39 0.42 -48.61
CA LEU A 56 -12.06 -0.89 -49.20
C LEU A 56 -13.20 -1.91 -49.02
N LEU A 57 -13.91 -1.88 -47.88
CA LEU A 57 -15.10 -2.69 -47.68
C LEU A 57 -16.25 -2.31 -48.63
N GLY A 58 -16.41 -1.02 -48.92
CA GLY A 58 -17.37 -0.53 -49.91
C GLY A 58 -17.05 -1.05 -51.31
N ASP A 59 -15.79 -0.94 -51.72
CA ASP A 59 -15.31 -1.44 -53.03
C ASP A 59 -15.50 -2.96 -53.14
N LEU A 60 -15.15 -3.71 -52.09
CA LEU A 60 -15.34 -5.15 -52.03
C LEU A 60 -16.81 -5.55 -52.18
N ALA A 61 -17.73 -4.80 -51.58
CA ALA A 61 -19.17 -5.09 -51.62
C ALA A 61 -19.79 -4.87 -53.02
N THR A 62 -19.17 -4.05 -53.86
CA THR A 62 -19.61 -3.79 -55.24
C THR A 62 -18.95 -4.69 -56.28
N GLN A 63 -17.93 -5.46 -55.90
CA GLN A 63 -17.11 -6.23 -56.82
C GLN A 63 -17.79 -7.55 -57.22
N THR A 64 -18.00 -7.75 -58.52
CA THR A 64 -18.59 -8.98 -59.09
C THR A 64 -17.55 -9.97 -59.63
N ASN A 65 -16.31 -9.53 -59.88
CA ASN A 65 -15.23 -10.39 -60.34
C ASN A 65 -14.49 -11.06 -59.16
N SER A 66 -14.39 -12.39 -59.17
CA SER A 66 -13.74 -13.19 -58.12
C SER A 66 -12.26 -12.88 -57.94
N GLU A 67 -11.50 -12.62 -59.00
CA GLU A 67 -10.05 -12.35 -58.90
C GLU A 67 -9.78 -10.97 -58.28
N SER A 68 -10.52 -9.95 -58.73
CA SER A 68 -10.44 -8.60 -58.18
C SER A 68 -10.98 -8.53 -56.74
N ALA A 69 -12.00 -9.32 -56.40
CA ALA A 69 -12.51 -9.42 -55.04
C ALA A 69 -11.47 -10.00 -54.07
N GLN A 70 -10.71 -11.01 -54.48
CA GLN A 70 -9.61 -11.57 -53.67
C GLN A 70 -8.49 -10.57 -53.44
N ALA A 71 -8.13 -9.79 -54.45
CA ALA A 71 -7.12 -8.73 -54.32
C ALA A 71 -7.56 -7.66 -53.30
N ILE A 72 -8.80 -7.17 -53.39
CA ILE A 72 -9.35 -6.18 -52.44
C ILE A 72 -9.47 -6.80 -51.04
N GLN A 73 -9.86 -8.07 -50.92
CA GLN A 73 -9.95 -8.75 -49.62
C GLN A 73 -8.59 -8.83 -48.91
N THR A 74 -7.49 -8.93 -49.66
CA THR A 74 -6.13 -8.88 -49.11
C THR A 74 -5.83 -7.48 -48.57
N GLN A 75 -6.18 -6.43 -49.29
CA GLN A 75 -6.03 -5.04 -48.84
C GLN A 75 -6.91 -4.71 -47.62
N VAL A 76 -8.13 -5.24 -47.56
CA VAL A 76 -9.01 -5.12 -46.37
C VAL A 76 -8.37 -5.77 -45.15
N LEU A 77 -7.72 -6.92 -45.32
CA LEU A 77 -6.99 -7.59 -44.24
C LEU A 77 -5.81 -6.75 -43.75
N GLU A 78 -5.03 -6.17 -44.67
CA GLU A 78 -3.92 -5.26 -44.35
C GLU A 78 -4.41 -3.99 -43.63
N ALA A 79 -5.48 -3.35 -44.11
CA ALA A 79 -6.07 -2.19 -43.46
C ALA A 79 -6.62 -2.54 -42.06
N SER A 80 -7.22 -3.72 -41.90
CA SER A 80 -7.63 -4.22 -40.57
C SER A 80 -6.45 -4.40 -39.63
N GLN A 81 -5.30 -4.85 -40.13
CA GLN A 81 -4.07 -4.97 -39.33
C GLN A 81 -3.54 -3.61 -38.91
N VAL A 82 -3.60 -2.59 -39.78
CA VAL A 82 -3.20 -1.21 -39.43
C VAL A 82 -4.06 -0.65 -38.31
N ILE A 83 -5.38 -0.80 -38.39
CA ILE A 83 -6.30 -0.39 -37.30
C ILE A 83 -5.95 -1.11 -36.00
N GLN A 84 -5.68 -2.41 -36.07
CA GLN A 84 -5.32 -3.20 -34.90
C GLN A 84 -3.96 -2.78 -34.31
N GLN A 85 -2.97 -2.45 -35.14
CA GLN A 85 -1.68 -1.94 -34.69
C GLN A 85 -1.80 -0.57 -34.02
N LEU A 86 -2.58 0.34 -34.62
CA LEU A 86 -2.89 1.64 -34.03
C LEU A 86 -3.55 1.46 -32.67
N PHE A 87 -4.59 0.62 -32.58
CA PHE A 87 -5.22 0.32 -31.29
C PHE A 87 -4.23 -0.25 -30.26
N SER A 88 -3.45 -1.27 -30.63
CA SER A 88 -2.51 -1.92 -29.71
C SER A 88 -1.37 -1.01 -29.25
N SER A 89 -0.97 -0.03 -30.09
CA SER A 89 0.04 0.97 -29.72
C SER A 89 -0.48 2.01 -28.72
N GLN A 90 -1.80 2.22 -28.69
CA GLN A 90 -2.44 3.23 -27.85
C GLN A 90 -3.06 2.63 -26.58
N ALA A 91 -3.51 1.38 -26.64
CA ALA A 91 -4.17 0.68 -25.55
C ALA A 91 -3.18 0.25 -24.45
N PHE A 92 -3.60 0.42 -23.20
CA PHE A 92 -2.94 -0.24 -22.08
C PHE A 92 -3.02 -1.77 -22.26
N TYR A 93 -1.98 -2.51 -21.84
CA TYR A 93 -1.83 -3.97 -22.02
C TYR A 93 -1.60 -4.47 -23.47
N GLN A 94 -1.02 -3.65 -24.35
CA GLN A 94 -0.75 -4.01 -25.76
C GLN A 94 -2.00 -4.50 -26.54
N GLY A 95 -3.18 -3.98 -26.19
CA GLY A 95 -4.44 -4.41 -26.81
C GLY A 95 -4.96 -5.78 -26.35
N ARG A 96 -4.40 -6.38 -25.29
CA ARG A 96 -4.95 -7.59 -24.67
C ARG A 96 -5.98 -7.23 -23.61
N PHE A 97 -7.20 -7.70 -23.80
CA PHE A 97 -8.30 -7.47 -22.88
C PHE A 97 -8.13 -8.27 -21.58
N PRO A 98 -8.12 -7.61 -20.40
CA PRO A 98 -8.20 -8.32 -19.12
C PRO A 98 -9.47 -9.16 -19.03
N SER A 99 -9.41 -10.39 -18.55
CA SER A 99 -10.56 -11.27 -18.43
C SER A 99 -11.54 -10.75 -17.37
N VAL A 100 -12.73 -10.31 -17.80
CA VAL A 100 -13.81 -9.94 -16.87
C VAL A 100 -14.15 -11.06 -15.88
N PRO A 101 -14.34 -12.34 -16.29
CA PRO A 101 -14.71 -13.38 -15.34
C PRO A 101 -13.60 -13.70 -14.34
N GLY A 102 -12.33 -13.73 -14.77
CA GLY A 102 -11.20 -14.03 -13.89
C GLY A 102 -11.02 -12.96 -12.81
N ASN A 103 -11.01 -11.69 -13.22
CA ASN A 103 -10.86 -10.57 -12.29
C ASN A 103 -12.10 -10.40 -11.38
N GLY A 104 -13.30 -10.71 -11.90
CA GLY A 104 -14.53 -10.73 -11.10
C GLY A 104 -14.52 -11.80 -10.00
N ILE A 105 -14.06 -13.02 -10.30
CA ILE A 105 -13.91 -14.08 -9.29
C ILE A 105 -12.94 -13.65 -8.19
N MET A 106 -11.80 -13.06 -8.56
CA MET A 106 -10.81 -12.58 -7.59
C MET A 106 -11.38 -11.46 -6.71
N ALA A 107 -12.06 -10.46 -7.29
CA ALA A 107 -12.72 -9.40 -6.52
C ALA A 107 -13.73 -9.97 -5.51
N CYS A 108 -14.55 -10.94 -5.92
CA CYS A 108 -15.50 -11.62 -5.04
C CYS A 108 -14.79 -12.39 -3.91
N LEU A 109 -13.72 -13.13 -4.21
CA LEU A 109 -12.95 -13.87 -3.20
C LEU A 109 -12.35 -12.91 -2.16
N TYR A 110 -11.71 -11.82 -2.58
CA TYR A 110 -11.18 -10.82 -1.65
C TYR A 110 -12.28 -10.14 -0.84
N GLY A 111 -13.46 -9.89 -1.43
CA GLY A 111 -14.63 -9.39 -0.72
C GLY A 111 -15.12 -10.35 0.36
N ILE A 112 -15.14 -11.66 0.09
CA ILE A 112 -15.49 -12.68 1.08
C ILE A 112 -14.46 -12.70 2.21
N PHE A 113 -13.16 -12.70 1.89
CA PHE A 113 -12.11 -12.66 2.92
C PHE A 113 -12.15 -11.39 3.76
N LEU A 114 -12.53 -10.25 3.16
CA LEU A 114 -12.68 -8.99 3.87
C LEU A 114 -13.78 -9.10 4.93
N LEU A 115 -14.95 -9.64 4.57
CA LEU A 115 -16.04 -9.86 5.51
C LEU A 115 -15.65 -10.84 6.62
N LEU A 116 -14.95 -11.93 6.28
CA LEU A 116 -14.48 -12.91 7.25
C LEU A 116 -13.48 -12.32 8.24
N HIS A 117 -12.47 -11.58 7.77
CA HIS A 117 -11.48 -10.94 8.66
C HIS A 117 -12.11 -9.84 9.53
N PHE A 118 -13.09 -9.11 9.00
CA PHE A 118 -13.82 -8.13 9.77
C PHE A 118 -14.64 -8.82 10.90
N LEU A 119 -15.35 -9.89 10.58
CA LEU A 119 -16.10 -10.68 11.55
C LEU A 119 -15.20 -11.32 12.61
N PHE A 120 -14.14 -12.03 12.20
CA PHE A 120 -13.21 -12.67 13.13
C PHE A 120 -12.46 -11.64 13.98
N GLY A 121 -12.07 -10.51 13.39
CA GLY A 121 -11.46 -9.39 14.11
C GLY A 121 -12.33 -8.83 15.21
N PHE A 122 -13.61 -8.65 14.93
CA PHE A 122 -14.59 -8.19 15.91
C PHE A 122 -14.83 -9.23 17.02
N LEU A 123 -15.02 -10.50 16.64
CA LEU A 123 -15.29 -11.59 17.60
C LEU A 123 -14.12 -11.86 18.55
N THR A 124 -12.89 -11.81 18.05
CA THR A 124 -11.70 -12.11 18.85
C THR A 124 -10.99 -10.86 19.39
N ARG A 125 -11.55 -9.67 19.16
CA ARG A 125 -11.05 -8.35 19.61
C ARG A 125 -9.61 -8.02 19.17
N GLN A 126 -9.15 -8.59 18.05
CA GLN A 126 -7.80 -8.36 17.51
C GLN A 126 -7.80 -7.15 16.56
N TRP A 127 -7.98 -5.95 17.13
CA TRP A 127 -8.21 -4.70 16.37
C TRP A 127 -7.10 -4.33 15.37
N TRP A 128 -5.84 -4.52 15.73
CA TRP A 128 -4.71 -4.19 14.85
C TRP A 128 -4.65 -5.10 13.63
N PHE A 129 -4.72 -6.42 13.86
CA PHE A 129 -4.72 -7.41 12.80
C PHE A 129 -5.92 -7.20 11.86
N MET A 130 -7.11 -6.98 12.43
CA MET A 130 -8.33 -6.67 11.68
C MET A 130 -8.18 -5.44 10.79
N THR A 131 -7.65 -4.34 11.33
CA THR A 131 -7.51 -3.07 10.58
C THR A 131 -6.57 -3.22 9.40
N CYS A 132 -5.39 -3.82 9.62
CA CYS A 132 -4.41 -4.11 8.57
C CYS A 132 -5.00 -4.97 7.45
N PHE A 133 -5.69 -6.06 7.80
CA PHE A 133 -6.30 -6.95 6.81
C PHE A 133 -7.47 -6.29 6.08
N THR A 134 -8.29 -5.50 6.76
CA THR A 134 -9.39 -4.77 6.14
C THR A 134 -8.86 -3.78 5.10
N LEU A 135 -7.82 -3.01 5.44
CA LEU A 135 -7.20 -2.07 4.50
C LEU A 135 -6.59 -2.79 3.29
N GLY A 136 -5.80 -3.85 3.54
CA GLY A 136 -5.17 -4.62 2.46
C GLY A 136 -6.19 -5.27 1.52
N LEU A 137 -7.21 -5.93 2.06
CA LEU A 137 -8.24 -6.60 1.26
C LEU A 137 -9.15 -5.60 0.53
N THR A 138 -9.43 -4.44 1.14
CA THR A 138 -10.17 -3.36 0.45
C THR A 138 -9.37 -2.86 -0.76
N SER A 139 -8.05 -2.68 -0.60
CA SER A 139 -7.17 -2.31 -1.69
C SER A 139 -7.14 -3.38 -2.80
N GLU A 140 -7.09 -4.67 -2.49
CA GLU A 140 -7.21 -5.72 -3.52
C GLU A 140 -8.55 -5.60 -4.27
N VAL A 141 -9.69 -5.53 -3.57
CA VAL A 141 -11.02 -5.43 -4.19
C VAL A 141 -11.11 -4.24 -5.15
N ILE A 142 -10.70 -3.05 -4.70
CA ILE A 142 -10.70 -1.84 -5.55
C ILE A 142 -9.76 -2.04 -6.75
N GLY A 143 -8.61 -2.68 -6.55
CA GLY A 143 -7.67 -2.99 -7.60
C GLY A 143 -8.26 -3.86 -8.71
N TYR A 144 -8.92 -4.97 -8.35
CA TYR A 144 -9.57 -5.85 -9.34
C TYR A 144 -10.79 -5.21 -9.99
N ILE A 145 -11.54 -4.35 -9.28
CA ILE A 145 -12.61 -3.55 -9.90
C ILE A 145 -12.01 -2.60 -10.96
N GLY A 146 -10.91 -1.90 -10.63
CA GLY A 146 -10.19 -1.06 -11.60
C GLY A 146 -9.69 -1.85 -12.82
N ARG A 147 -9.33 -3.12 -12.63
CA ARG A 147 -8.94 -4.02 -13.73
C ARG A 147 -10.12 -4.41 -14.62
N ILE A 148 -11.29 -4.64 -14.04
CA ILE A 148 -12.54 -4.89 -14.79
C ILE A 148 -12.91 -3.63 -15.58
N GLU A 149 -12.82 -2.45 -14.98
CA GLU A 149 -13.07 -1.18 -15.70
C GLU A 149 -12.06 -0.95 -16.84
N SER A 150 -10.81 -1.37 -16.66
CA SER A 150 -9.78 -1.31 -17.70
C SER A 150 -10.11 -2.20 -18.92
N HIS A 151 -10.95 -3.23 -18.77
CA HIS A 151 -11.44 -4.03 -19.90
C HIS A 151 -12.36 -3.22 -20.82
N TYR A 152 -13.25 -2.41 -20.24
CA TYR A 152 -14.19 -1.59 -21.01
C TYR A 152 -13.55 -0.29 -21.52
N HIS A 153 -12.57 0.24 -20.79
CA HIS A 153 -11.90 1.51 -21.10
C HIS A 153 -10.38 1.34 -21.23
N MET A 154 -9.94 0.57 -22.23
CA MET A 154 -8.52 0.22 -22.44
C MET A 154 -7.59 1.39 -22.77
N LEU A 155 -8.15 2.53 -23.19
CA LEU A 155 -7.40 3.77 -23.46
C LEU A 155 -7.40 4.72 -22.27
N SER A 156 -8.17 4.42 -21.21
CA SER A 156 -8.30 5.29 -20.05
C SER A 156 -7.19 5.02 -19.04
N LEU A 157 -6.51 6.10 -18.66
CA LEU A 157 -5.43 6.07 -17.68
C LEU A 157 -5.94 5.79 -16.26
N ASN A 158 -7.13 6.28 -15.92
CA ASN A 158 -7.64 6.23 -14.54
C ASN A 158 -7.85 4.79 -14.04
N PRO A 159 -8.56 3.90 -14.76
CA PRO A 159 -8.71 2.50 -14.35
C PRO A 159 -7.37 1.76 -14.21
N PHE A 160 -6.44 2.03 -15.14
CA PHE A 160 -5.10 1.45 -15.12
C PHE A 160 -4.32 1.86 -13.86
N VAL A 161 -4.31 3.16 -13.53
CA VAL A 161 -3.62 3.68 -12.35
C VAL A 161 -4.27 3.19 -11.06
N ILE A 162 -5.60 3.16 -10.97
CA ILE A 162 -6.31 2.63 -9.79
C ILE A 162 -5.90 1.18 -9.55
N GLN A 163 -5.95 0.34 -10.59
CA GLN A 163 -5.51 -1.05 -10.47
C GLN A 163 -4.04 -1.11 -9.99
N LEU A 164 -3.15 -0.40 -10.69
CA LEU A 164 -1.72 -0.46 -10.42
C LEU A 164 -1.40 -0.06 -8.98
N VAL A 165 -1.99 1.02 -8.48
CA VAL A 165 -1.74 1.53 -7.13
C VAL A 165 -2.35 0.62 -6.07
N CYS A 166 -3.64 0.28 -6.20
CA CYS A 166 -4.35 -0.47 -5.18
C CYS A 166 -3.78 -1.89 -4.99
N ILE A 167 -3.46 -2.60 -6.07
CA ILE A 167 -2.85 -3.94 -6.01
C ILE A 167 -1.41 -3.86 -5.48
N THR A 168 -0.68 -2.77 -5.74
CA THR A 168 0.69 -2.63 -5.21
C THR A 168 0.70 -2.40 -3.69
N ILE A 169 -0.22 -1.59 -3.17
CA ILE A 169 -0.24 -1.19 -1.76
C ILE A 169 -0.85 -2.28 -0.85
N ALA A 170 -1.81 -3.05 -1.36
CA ALA A 170 -2.50 -4.10 -0.62
C ALA A 170 -1.59 -5.04 0.20
N PRO A 171 -0.56 -5.69 -0.38
CA PRO A 171 0.29 -6.63 0.35
C PRO A 171 1.08 -5.98 1.49
N CYS A 172 1.42 -4.69 1.39
CA CYS A 172 2.08 -3.96 2.47
C CYS A 172 1.19 -3.90 3.73
N PHE A 173 -0.11 -3.65 3.56
CA PHE A 173 -1.05 -3.64 4.68
C PHE A 173 -1.24 -5.03 5.29
N LEU A 174 -1.34 -6.08 4.46
CA LEU A 174 -1.42 -7.47 4.95
C LEU A 174 -0.17 -7.82 5.77
N LEU A 175 0.99 -7.42 5.27
CA LEU A 175 2.27 -7.68 5.92
C LEU A 175 2.46 -6.90 7.23
N ALA A 176 1.95 -5.67 7.31
CA ALA A 176 1.89 -4.93 8.58
C ALA A 176 1.15 -5.71 9.67
N GLY A 177 0.08 -6.43 9.32
CA GLY A 177 -0.61 -7.35 10.22
C GLY A 177 0.27 -8.53 10.65
N VAL A 178 1.05 -9.10 9.74
CA VAL A 178 1.99 -10.19 10.05
C VAL A 178 3.17 -9.72 10.91
N TYR A 179 3.66 -8.51 10.71
CA TYR A 179 4.68 -7.90 11.59
C TYR A 179 4.17 -7.75 13.02
N TYR A 180 2.90 -7.39 13.19
CA TYR A 180 2.25 -7.36 14.49
C TYR A 180 2.14 -8.76 15.11
N LEU A 181 1.83 -9.79 14.31
CA LEU A 181 1.84 -11.18 14.78
C LEU A 181 3.22 -11.63 15.28
N LEU A 182 4.30 -11.27 14.59
CA LEU A 182 5.66 -11.53 15.08
C LEU A 182 5.90 -10.85 16.44
N ALA A 183 5.46 -9.61 16.60
CA ALA A 183 5.58 -8.90 17.87
C ALA A 183 4.79 -9.61 19.00
N GLN A 184 3.62 -10.19 18.72
CA GLN A 184 2.90 -11.00 19.69
C GLN A 184 3.63 -12.32 20.00
N LEU A 185 4.13 -13.01 18.98
CA LEU A 185 4.87 -14.27 19.14
C LEU A 185 6.16 -14.12 19.94
N THR A 186 6.89 -13.01 19.76
CA THR A 186 8.08 -12.71 20.56
C THR A 186 7.76 -12.53 22.04
N VAL A 187 6.62 -11.92 22.38
CA VAL A 187 6.12 -11.83 23.77
C VAL A 187 5.73 -13.21 24.33
N VAL A 188 5.09 -14.05 23.51
CA VAL A 188 4.63 -15.40 23.90
C VAL A 188 5.80 -16.36 24.12
N MET A 189 6.81 -16.34 23.25
CA MET A 189 7.98 -17.22 23.36
C MET A 189 9.01 -16.67 24.36
N GLY A 190 9.09 -15.34 24.49
CA GLY A 190 9.97 -14.62 25.41
C GLY A 190 10.98 -13.75 24.67
N ASP A 191 11.16 -12.52 25.16
CA ASP A 191 12.01 -11.48 24.55
C ASP A 191 13.48 -11.92 24.38
N LYS A 192 13.95 -12.89 25.19
CA LYS A 192 15.34 -13.38 25.18
C LYS A 192 15.74 -14.09 23.88
N PHE A 193 14.77 -14.61 23.13
CA PHE A 193 15.01 -15.32 21.88
C PHE A 193 14.98 -14.41 20.64
N SER A 194 14.72 -13.12 20.85
CA SER A 194 14.64 -12.13 19.79
C SER A 194 15.75 -11.09 19.92
N LYS A 195 16.39 -10.74 18.80
CA LYS A 195 17.51 -9.78 18.77
C LYS A 195 17.04 -8.34 19.02
N LEU A 196 15.78 -8.03 18.72
CA LEU A 196 15.17 -6.72 18.96
C LEU A 196 13.95 -6.86 19.87
N LYS A 197 13.53 -5.76 20.48
CA LYS A 197 12.31 -5.75 21.29
C LYS A 197 11.08 -5.91 20.38
N PRO A 198 10.01 -6.59 20.84
CA PRO A 198 8.81 -6.92 20.05
C PRO A 198 8.24 -5.77 19.21
N MET A 199 8.10 -4.56 19.80
CA MET A 199 7.54 -3.41 19.08
C MET A 199 8.45 -2.79 18.04
N HIS A 200 9.78 -2.95 18.18
CA HIS A 200 10.73 -2.32 17.26
C HIS A 200 10.71 -3.03 15.91
N TYR A 201 10.54 -4.36 15.90
CA TYR A 201 10.34 -5.12 14.66
C TYR A 201 9.18 -4.57 13.85
N SER A 202 7.99 -4.51 14.46
CA SER A 202 6.79 -4.05 13.75
C SER A 202 6.90 -2.58 13.33
N MET A 203 7.39 -1.68 14.19
CA MET A 203 7.47 -0.26 13.85
C MET A 203 8.46 0.04 12.72
N ILE A 204 9.66 -0.55 12.75
CA ILE A 204 10.69 -0.27 11.73
C ILE A 204 10.21 -0.73 10.36
N PHE A 205 9.71 -1.96 10.24
CA PHE A 205 9.29 -2.49 8.94
C PHE A 205 8.03 -1.82 8.39
N ILE A 206 7.06 -1.46 9.25
CA ILE A 206 5.90 -0.67 8.81
C ILE A 206 6.34 0.70 8.27
N VAL A 207 7.31 1.36 8.91
CA VAL A 207 7.83 2.65 8.43
C VAL A 207 8.57 2.48 7.11
N CYS A 208 9.38 1.44 6.95
CA CYS A 208 10.03 1.11 5.67
C CYS A 208 8.99 0.91 4.56
N ASP A 209 7.94 0.12 4.81
CA ASP A 209 6.90 -0.13 3.81
C ASP A 209 6.10 1.14 3.50
N LEU A 210 5.83 1.99 4.49
CA LEU A 210 5.19 3.29 4.27
C LEU A 210 6.03 4.21 3.37
N ILE A 211 7.35 4.26 3.60
CA ILE A 211 8.28 5.02 2.75
C ILE A 211 8.27 4.46 1.33
N ALA A 212 8.31 3.13 1.16
CA ALA A 212 8.20 2.49 -0.15
C ALA A 212 6.90 2.87 -0.88
N ILE A 213 5.76 2.82 -0.18
CA ILE A 213 4.45 3.21 -0.72
C ILE A 213 4.46 4.68 -1.17
N ILE A 214 5.06 5.59 -0.38
CA ILE A 214 5.14 7.00 -0.75
C ILE A 214 5.98 7.17 -2.03
N ILE A 215 7.13 6.50 -2.13
CA ILE A 215 7.98 6.53 -3.34
C ILE A 215 7.20 6.00 -4.55
N GLN A 216 6.47 4.89 -4.39
CA GLN A 216 5.63 4.32 -5.45
C GLN A 216 4.48 5.25 -5.85
N ALA A 217 3.82 5.89 -4.88
CA ALA A 217 2.75 6.84 -5.16
C ALA A 217 3.25 8.06 -5.95
N VAL A 218 4.43 8.58 -5.58
CA VAL A 218 5.08 9.68 -6.32
C VAL A 218 5.48 9.23 -7.72
N GLY A 219 6.12 8.07 -7.86
CA GLY A 219 6.50 7.53 -9.17
C GLY A 219 5.29 7.26 -10.07
N GLY A 220 4.21 6.72 -9.51
CA GLY A 220 2.95 6.47 -10.19
C GLY A 220 2.24 7.76 -10.62
N ALA A 221 2.24 8.79 -9.77
CA ALA A 221 1.70 10.10 -10.10
C ALA A 221 2.49 10.75 -11.25
N ILE A 222 3.84 10.68 -11.23
CA ILE A 222 4.68 11.19 -12.31
C ILE A 222 4.43 10.42 -13.62
N ALA A 223 4.31 9.10 -13.55
CA ALA A 223 3.98 8.27 -14.71
C ALA A 223 2.59 8.62 -15.29
N ALA A 224 1.61 8.86 -14.42
CA ALA A 224 0.27 9.27 -14.81
C ALA A 224 0.28 10.65 -15.52
N THR A 225 0.99 11.63 -14.95
CA THR A 225 1.10 12.97 -15.57
C THR A 225 1.85 12.91 -16.90
N ALA A 226 2.92 12.13 -16.99
CA ALA A 226 3.67 11.97 -18.24
C ALA A 226 2.79 11.34 -19.33
N SER A 227 2.01 10.31 -18.98
CA SER A 227 1.08 9.66 -19.92
C SER A 227 -0.04 10.60 -20.37
N SER A 228 -0.51 11.52 -19.52
CA SER A 228 -1.54 12.51 -19.91
C SER A 228 -1.04 13.56 -20.93
N VAL A 229 0.29 13.72 -21.05
CA VAL A 229 0.95 14.67 -21.96
C VAL A 229 1.68 13.95 -23.09
N TYR A 230 1.48 12.63 -23.23
CA TYR A 230 2.17 11.76 -24.21
C TYR A 230 3.70 11.80 -24.10
N GLU A 231 4.20 11.96 -22.87
CA GLU A 231 5.62 11.83 -22.54
C GLU A 231 5.97 10.41 -22.09
N SER A 232 7.26 10.12 -22.02
CA SER A 232 7.73 8.82 -21.56
C SER A 232 7.36 8.60 -20.10
N THR A 233 6.65 7.50 -19.83
CA THR A 233 6.29 7.06 -18.46
C THR A 233 7.47 6.40 -17.72
N ARG A 234 8.61 6.19 -18.40
CA ARG A 234 9.79 5.50 -17.86
C ARG A 234 10.37 6.14 -16.60
N PRO A 235 10.51 7.48 -16.49
CA PRO A 235 11.02 8.09 -15.26
C PRO A 235 10.14 7.78 -14.04
N GLY A 236 8.82 7.87 -14.21
CA GLY A 236 7.87 7.51 -13.15
C GLY A 236 7.93 6.03 -12.78
N ALA A 237 7.95 5.14 -13.78
CA ALA A 237 8.12 3.70 -13.58
C ALA A 237 9.42 3.37 -12.83
N ASN A 238 10.54 4.01 -13.17
CA ASN A 238 11.82 3.81 -12.49
C ASN A 238 11.75 4.22 -11.00
N ILE A 239 11.07 5.32 -10.69
CA ILE A 239 10.87 5.75 -9.29
C ILE A 239 10.04 4.70 -8.54
N MET A 240 8.99 4.17 -9.15
CA MET A 240 8.20 3.08 -8.56
C MET A 240 9.03 1.81 -8.32
N VAL A 241 9.91 1.45 -9.27
CA VAL A 241 10.85 0.32 -9.14
C VAL A 241 11.78 0.51 -7.93
N VAL A 242 12.28 1.73 -7.70
CA VAL A 242 13.09 2.04 -6.50
C VAL A 242 12.30 1.77 -5.22
N GLY A 243 11.03 2.18 -5.17
CA GLY A 243 10.15 1.90 -4.02
C GLY A 243 9.94 0.40 -3.81
N LEU A 244 9.63 -0.36 -4.87
CA LEU A 244 9.50 -1.82 -4.81
C LEU A 244 10.79 -2.51 -4.40
N ALA A 245 11.95 -2.09 -4.91
CA ALA A 245 13.25 -2.65 -4.55
C ALA A 245 13.58 -2.43 -3.07
N PHE A 246 13.31 -1.21 -2.57
CA PHE A 246 13.46 -0.88 -1.16
C PHE A 246 12.55 -1.75 -0.28
N GLN A 247 11.29 -1.93 -0.69
CA GLN A 247 10.34 -2.81 0.00
C GLN A 247 10.81 -4.27 0.03
N VAL A 248 11.22 -4.83 -1.11
CA VAL A 248 11.74 -6.21 -1.19
C VAL A 248 12.98 -6.40 -0.30
N ALA A 249 13.86 -5.40 -0.24
CA ALA A 249 15.01 -5.42 0.66
C ALA A 249 14.60 -5.41 2.14
N ALA A 250 13.62 -4.58 2.51
CA ALA A 250 13.06 -4.55 3.87
C ALA A 250 12.39 -5.88 4.25
N MET A 251 11.61 -6.47 3.34
CA MET A 251 10.96 -7.78 3.53
C MET A 251 11.99 -8.91 3.66
N SER A 252 13.07 -8.88 2.87
CA SER A 252 14.18 -9.84 2.99
C SER A 252 14.83 -9.80 4.37
N LEU A 253 15.07 -8.59 4.88
CA LEU A 253 15.62 -8.39 6.22
C LEU A 253 14.66 -8.85 7.31
N PHE A 254 13.36 -8.57 7.17
CA PHE A 254 12.34 -9.09 8.08
C PHE A 254 12.35 -10.63 8.09
N GLN A 255 12.39 -11.25 6.91
CA GLN A 255 12.38 -12.70 6.77
C GLN A 255 13.59 -13.36 7.44
N TYR A 256 14.77 -12.73 7.34
CA TYR A 256 15.96 -13.13 8.08
C TYR A 256 15.71 -13.14 9.59
N PHE A 257 15.17 -12.05 10.15
CA PHE A 257 14.88 -11.98 11.59
C PHE A 257 13.78 -12.96 12.03
N TRP A 258 12.77 -13.17 11.20
CA TRP A 258 11.71 -14.14 11.44
C TRP A 258 12.27 -15.55 11.57
N TYR A 259 13.09 -15.99 10.62
CA TYR A 259 13.69 -17.33 10.67
C TYR A 259 14.75 -17.48 11.76
N ASP A 260 15.53 -16.43 12.03
CA ASP A 260 16.47 -16.41 13.15
C ASP A 260 15.73 -16.58 14.49
N PHE A 261 14.61 -15.88 14.69
CA PHE A 261 13.76 -16.04 15.88
C PHE A 261 13.20 -17.47 16.00
N LEU A 262 12.67 -18.03 14.90
CA LEU A 262 12.16 -19.41 14.90
C LEU A 262 13.26 -20.44 15.19
N TYR A 263 14.48 -20.24 14.66
CA TYR A 263 15.61 -21.11 14.92
C TYR A 263 16.02 -21.09 16.40
N HIS A 264 16.07 -19.91 17.03
CA HIS A 264 16.35 -19.79 18.45
C HIS A 264 15.27 -20.47 19.31
N CYS A 265 13.99 -20.31 18.95
CA CYS A 265 12.89 -21.00 19.61
C CYS A 265 12.97 -22.52 19.46
N TYR A 266 13.27 -23.02 18.26
CA TYR A 266 13.44 -24.45 18.00
C TYR A 266 14.60 -25.04 18.80
N ARG A 267 15.73 -24.33 18.87
CA ARG A 267 16.90 -24.77 19.63
C ARG A 267 16.60 -24.85 21.13
N GLU A 268 15.89 -23.87 21.68
CA GLU A 268 15.47 -23.88 23.09
C GLU A 268 14.54 -25.05 23.40
N TYR A 269 13.55 -25.29 22.53
CA TYR A 269 12.63 -26.41 22.68
C TYR A 269 13.39 -27.76 22.65
N LYS A 270 14.36 -27.92 21.75
CA LYS A 270 15.15 -29.16 21.62
C LYS A 270 16.12 -29.39 22.78
N LEU A 271 16.78 -28.34 23.29
CA LEU A 271 17.81 -28.47 24.33
C LEU A 271 17.23 -28.46 25.74
N ASN A 272 16.27 -27.58 26.01
CA ASN A 272 15.80 -27.27 27.35
C ASN A 272 14.33 -27.65 27.56
N HIS A 273 13.73 -28.40 26.62
CA HIS A 273 12.31 -28.78 26.60
C HIS A 273 11.37 -27.57 26.78
N GLY A 274 11.81 -26.38 26.33
CA GLY A 274 11.04 -25.13 26.43
C GLY A 274 11.00 -24.49 27.82
N SER A 275 11.86 -24.88 28.76
CA SER A 275 11.91 -24.30 30.11
C SER A 275 12.31 -22.82 30.14
N GLY A 276 12.97 -22.31 29.10
CA GLY A 276 13.31 -20.89 28.95
C GLY A 276 12.19 -19.99 28.40
N PHE A 277 11.04 -20.55 28.00
CA PHE A 277 9.91 -19.77 27.46
C PHE A 277 9.12 -19.06 28.56
N ASN A 278 8.40 -18.00 28.19
CA ASN A 278 7.63 -17.20 29.14
C ASN A 278 6.50 -18.03 29.81
N PRO A 279 6.53 -18.28 31.13
CA PRO A 279 5.56 -19.16 31.79
C PRO A 279 4.11 -18.66 31.68
N ASP A 280 3.88 -17.34 31.57
CA ASP A 280 2.54 -16.74 31.53
C ASP A 280 1.69 -17.21 30.33
N TYR A 281 2.35 -17.57 29.23
CA TYR A 281 1.68 -17.97 27.97
C TYR A 281 1.79 -19.47 27.66
N GLN A 282 2.08 -20.30 28.67
CA GLN A 282 2.20 -21.75 28.47
C GLN A 282 0.93 -22.38 27.86
N HIS A 283 -0.26 -21.90 28.27
CA HIS A 283 -1.54 -22.36 27.75
C HIS A 283 -1.73 -22.15 26.22
N VAL A 284 -1.06 -21.14 25.65
CA VAL A 284 -1.08 -20.89 24.20
C VAL A 284 -0.11 -21.82 23.46
N ARG A 285 1.07 -22.06 24.04
CA ARG A 285 2.12 -22.90 23.43
C ARG A 285 1.79 -24.38 23.45
N ASP A 286 1.15 -24.85 24.51
CA ASP A 286 0.72 -26.26 24.66
C ASP A 286 -0.52 -26.57 23.80
N GLY A 287 -1.10 -25.56 23.14
CA GLY A 287 -2.21 -25.73 22.22
C GLY A 287 -1.81 -26.56 20.99
N LYS A 288 -2.62 -27.59 20.68
CA LYS A 288 -2.41 -28.51 19.54
C LYS A 288 -2.21 -27.79 18.20
N TYR A 289 -2.74 -26.59 18.04
CA TYR A 289 -2.70 -25.81 16.80
C TYR A 289 -1.54 -24.80 16.72
N PHE A 290 -0.76 -24.61 17.79
CA PHE A 290 0.27 -23.56 17.85
C PHE A 290 1.40 -23.78 16.84
N ILE A 291 1.90 -25.00 16.70
CA ILE A 291 2.95 -25.32 15.71
C ILE A 291 2.42 -25.15 14.29
N HIS A 292 1.19 -25.59 14.02
CA HIS A 292 0.55 -25.40 12.71
C HIS A 292 0.39 -23.92 12.36
N PHE A 293 0.05 -23.08 13.33
CA PHE A 293 -0.01 -21.62 13.17
C PHE A 293 1.34 -21.00 12.76
N LEU A 294 2.45 -21.42 13.39
CA LEU A 294 3.78 -20.95 12.99
C LEU A 294 4.14 -21.35 11.55
N VAL A 295 3.84 -22.60 11.16
CA VAL A 295 4.08 -23.07 9.79
C VAL A 295 3.24 -22.28 8.78
N VAL A 296 1.98 -22.03 9.09
CA VAL A 296 1.07 -21.24 8.26
C VAL A 296 1.61 -19.82 8.04
N ILE A 297 2.08 -19.15 9.10
CA ILE A 297 2.66 -17.81 8.94
C ILE A 297 3.91 -17.86 8.07
N CYS A 298 4.81 -18.84 8.26
CA CYS A 298 5.99 -18.98 7.40
C CYS A 298 5.61 -19.10 5.92
N VAL A 299 4.64 -19.94 5.59
CA VAL A 299 4.17 -20.12 4.21
C VAL A 299 3.54 -18.83 3.68
N ALA A 300 2.73 -18.14 4.49
CA ALA A 300 2.10 -16.89 4.09
C ALA A 300 3.14 -15.79 3.81
N VAL A 301 4.12 -15.60 4.69
CA VAL A 301 5.20 -14.60 4.47
C VAL A 301 6.00 -14.93 3.21
N LEU A 302 6.31 -16.21 2.98
CA LEU A 302 7.03 -16.64 1.77
C LEU A 302 6.23 -16.35 0.49
N LEU A 303 4.91 -16.57 0.50
CA LEU A 303 4.05 -16.27 -0.64
C LEU A 303 3.99 -14.76 -0.93
N VAL A 304 3.83 -13.92 0.10
CA VAL A 304 3.85 -12.46 -0.08
C VAL A 304 5.21 -12.00 -0.60
N PHE A 305 6.30 -12.60 -0.14
CA PHE A 305 7.66 -12.28 -0.59
C PHE A 305 7.89 -12.60 -2.07
N ILE A 306 7.49 -13.79 -2.53
CA ILE A 306 7.62 -14.18 -3.94
C ILE A 306 6.80 -13.24 -4.83
N ARG A 307 5.60 -12.82 -4.41
CA ARG A 307 4.82 -11.78 -5.10
C ARG A 307 5.61 -10.48 -5.22
N SER A 308 6.17 -9.98 -4.11
CA SER A 308 6.93 -8.72 -4.12
C SER A 308 8.13 -8.76 -5.09
N ILE A 309 8.76 -9.92 -5.26
CA ILE A 309 9.80 -10.13 -6.28
C ILE A 309 9.21 -10.08 -7.70
N TYR A 310 8.11 -10.79 -7.96
CA TYR A 310 7.46 -10.74 -9.27
C TYR A 310 7.08 -9.31 -9.63
N ARG A 311 6.48 -8.57 -8.70
CA ARG A 311 6.08 -7.17 -8.92
C ARG A 311 7.25 -6.26 -9.25
N LEU A 312 8.39 -6.48 -8.58
CA LEU A 312 9.63 -5.76 -8.88
C LEU A 312 10.11 -6.07 -10.32
N ILE A 313 10.12 -7.33 -10.73
CA ILE A 313 10.56 -7.75 -12.07
C ILE A 313 9.59 -7.24 -13.15
N GLU A 314 8.29 -7.33 -12.91
CA GLU A 314 7.25 -6.82 -13.81
C GLU A 314 7.47 -5.34 -14.12
N LEU A 315 7.74 -4.52 -13.10
CA LEU A 315 7.91 -3.09 -13.28
C LEU A 315 9.28 -2.70 -13.82
N ILE A 316 10.32 -3.52 -13.62
CA ILE A 316 11.63 -3.37 -14.29
C ILE A 316 11.49 -3.61 -15.79
N GLU A 317 10.70 -4.59 -16.21
CA GLU A 317 10.39 -4.84 -17.63
C GLU A 317 9.56 -3.68 -18.23
N GLY A 318 8.80 -2.99 -17.38
CA GLY A 318 7.99 -1.81 -17.72
C GLY A 318 6.59 -2.17 -18.19
N PHE A 319 5.76 -1.14 -18.42
CA PHE A 319 4.34 -1.32 -18.75
C PHE A 319 4.07 -2.00 -20.10
N THR A 320 5.08 -2.09 -20.97
CA THR A 320 5.04 -2.82 -22.25
C THR A 320 5.69 -4.20 -22.15
N GLY A 321 6.09 -4.66 -20.96
CA GLY A 321 6.70 -5.96 -20.75
C GLY A 321 5.75 -7.13 -21.00
N THR A 322 6.31 -8.28 -21.34
CA THR A 322 5.55 -9.53 -21.51
C THR A 322 4.92 -10.00 -20.20
N LEU A 323 5.54 -9.77 -19.04
CA LEU A 323 4.95 -10.13 -17.75
C LEU A 323 3.72 -9.27 -17.39
N ALA A 324 3.75 -7.98 -17.73
CA ALA A 324 2.63 -7.06 -17.50
C ALA A 324 1.47 -7.25 -18.50
N SER A 325 1.81 -7.69 -19.72
CA SER A 325 0.83 -7.84 -20.82
C SER A 325 0.14 -9.21 -20.83
N VAL A 326 0.76 -10.26 -20.28
CA VAL A 326 0.19 -11.61 -20.24
C VAL A 326 -0.56 -11.83 -18.93
N GLU A 327 -1.89 -11.84 -19.02
CA GLU A 327 -2.79 -11.96 -17.87
C GLU A 327 -2.57 -13.21 -17.01
N ILE A 328 -2.17 -14.33 -17.61
CA ILE A 328 -1.99 -15.60 -16.88
C ILE A 328 -0.94 -15.46 -15.78
N TYR A 329 0.19 -14.78 -16.06
CA TYR A 329 1.23 -14.57 -15.06
C TYR A 329 0.75 -13.65 -13.94
N PHE A 330 0.03 -12.59 -14.29
CA PHE A 330 -0.57 -11.70 -13.31
C PHE A 330 -1.56 -12.45 -12.39
N MET A 331 -2.47 -13.23 -12.97
CA MET A 331 -3.46 -13.98 -12.19
C MET A 331 -2.83 -15.05 -11.28
N LEU A 332 -1.76 -15.72 -11.72
CA LEU A 332 -1.11 -16.75 -10.92
C LEU A 332 -0.13 -16.17 -9.88
N LEU A 333 0.71 -15.22 -10.26
CA LEU A 333 1.81 -14.73 -9.43
C LEU A 333 1.43 -13.50 -8.58
N GLU A 334 0.39 -12.75 -8.95
CA GLU A 334 -0.15 -11.68 -8.09
C GLU A 334 -1.40 -12.14 -7.36
N ALA A 335 -2.45 -12.53 -8.10
CA ALA A 335 -3.77 -12.77 -7.50
C ALA A 335 -3.79 -14.03 -6.64
N LEU A 336 -3.42 -15.17 -7.20
CA LEU A 336 -3.51 -16.45 -6.51
C LEU A 336 -2.59 -16.49 -5.27
N MET A 337 -1.41 -15.89 -5.34
CA MET A 337 -0.44 -15.91 -4.24
C MET A 337 -0.99 -15.22 -2.97
N ILE A 338 -1.64 -14.08 -3.11
CA ILE A 338 -2.27 -13.39 -1.96
C ILE A 338 -3.55 -14.09 -1.54
N VAL A 339 -4.37 -14.60 -2.46
CA VAL A 339 -5.53 -15.42 -2.08
C VAL A 339 -5.11 -16.60 -1.21
N VAL A 340 -4.06 -17.33 -1.59
CA VAL A 340 -3.55 -18.46 -0.80
C VAL A 340 -3.01 -17.98 0.55
N ALA A 341 -2.20 -16.91 0.58
CA ALA A 341 -1.67 -16.37 1.83
C ALA A 341 -2.78 -15.91 2.80
N VAL A 342 -3.79 -15.19 2.30
CA VAL A 342 -4.94 -14.73 3.08
C VAL A 342 -5.80 -15.92 3.53
N THR A 343 -6.01 -16.92 2.68
CA THR A 343 -6.72 -18.15 3.06
C THR A 343 -6.06 -18.84 4.25
N LEU A 344 -4.73 -19.00 4.18
CA LEU A 344 -3.95 -19.60 5.25
C LEU A 344 -4.08 -18.79 6.56
N LEU A 345 -3.96 -17.47 6.50
CA LEU A 345 -4.10 -16.59 7.67
C LEU A 345 -5.55 -16.48 8.19
N THR A 346 -6.55 -16.76 7.35
CA THR A 346 -7.96 -16.88 7.75
C THR A 346 -8.19 -18.16 8.56
N ILE A 347 -7.62 -19.29 8.11
CA ILE A 347 -7.76 -20.58 8.79
C ILE A 347 -7.01 -20.55 10.12
N ALA A 348 -5.80 -20.01 10.12
CA ALA A 348 -4.96 -19.89 11.29
C ALA A 348 -5.13 -18.51 11.96
N TYR A 349 -6.38 -18.08 12.16
CA TYR A 349 -6.65 -16.75 12.71
C TYR A 349 -6.11 -16.63 14.15
N PRO A 350 -5.32 -15.57 14.48
CA PRO A 350 -4.61 -15.46 15.76
C PRO A 350 -5.54 -15.56 16.98
N GLY A 351 -6.74 -14.98 16.89
CA GLY A 351 -7.71 -15.02 17.97
C GLY A 351 -8.27 -16.41 18.31
N PHE A 352 -8.25 -17.35 17.36
CA PHE A 352 -8.63 -18.74 17.63
C PHE A 352 -7.49 -19.55 18.23
N VAL A 353 -6.24 -19.22 17.86
CA VAL A 353 -5.04 -19.91 18.36
C VAL A 353 -4.66 -19.45 19.75
N TYR A 354 -4.76 -18.16 20.04
CA TYR A 354 -4.45 -17.58 21.35
C TYR A 354 -5.59 -17.76 22.37
N GLY A 355 -6.82 -18.02 21.89
CA GLY A 355 -8.04 -18.11 22.70
C GLY A 355 -8.84 -16.82 22.69
N LEU A 356 -10.19 -16.93 22.64
CA LEU A 356 -11.12 -15.80 22.44
C LEU A 356 -11.05 -14.67 23.50
N LYS A 357 -10.36 -14.87 24.63
CA LYS A 357 -10.29 -13.92 25.76
C LYS A 357 -8.86 -13.47 26.10
N THR A 358 -7.87 -13.88 25.32
CA THR A 358 -6.45 -13.66 25.64
C THR A 358 -5.95 -12.44 24.88
N ASP A 359 -5.96 -11.28 25.53
CA ASP A 359 -5.40 -10.05 24.96
C ASP A 359 -3.88 -10.04 25.16
N ILE A 360 -3.13 -10.45 24.13
CA ILE A 360 -1.68 -10.28 24.08
C ILE A 360 -1.39 -8.83 23.70
N VAL A 361 -1.41 -7.96 24.70
CA VAL A 361 -1.07 -6.55 24.53
C VAL A 361 0.43 -6.40 24.40
N VAL A 362 0.91 -6.17 23.18
CA VAL A 362 2.31 -5.77 22.96
C VAL A 362 2.49 -4.37 23.56
N LYS A 363 3.16 -4.27 24.72
CA LYS A 363 3.40 -2.98 25.39
C LYS A 363 4.17 -2.07 24.44
N LYS A 364 3.57 -0.94 24.04
CA LYS A 364 4.22 0.12 23.28
C LYS A 364 5.44 0.58 24.05
N GLY A 365 6.62 0.22 23.55
CA GLY A 365 7.90 0.57 24.14
C GLY A 365 8.26 2.02 23.93
N ILE A 366 7.41 2.95 24.35
CA ILE A 366 7.76 4.32 24.72
C ILE A 366 6.92 4.65 25.94
N SER A 367 7.30 4.09 27.10
CA SER A 367 6.91 4.71 28.36
C SER A 367 7.78 5.97 28.48
N PHE A 368 7.29 7.10 27.96
CA PHE A 368 7.60 8.35 28.65
C PHE A 368 6.93 8.17 30.00
N HIS A 369 7.66 7.65 30.99
CA HIS A 369 7.33 7.95 32.36
C HIS A 369 7.33 9.48 32.43
N PRO A 370 6.19 10.17 32.64
CA PRO A 370 6.30 11.41 33.36
C PRO A 370 7.03 11.01 34.63
N LYS A 371 8.18 11.63 34.94
CA LYS A 371 8.85 11.44 36.23
C LYS A 371 7.74 11.34 37.27
N GLU A 372 7.62 10.19 37.95
CA GLU A 372 6.70 10.08 39.07
C GLU A 372 7.02 11.31 39.93
N LYS A 373 6.05 12.22 40.05
CA LYS A 373 6.14 13.21 41.11
C LYS A 373 6.27 12.37 42.37
N PRO A 374 7.29 12.59 43.20
CA PRO A 374 7.55 11.75 44.36
C PRO A 374 6.24 11.58 45.12
N LYS A 375 5.95 10.33 45.52
CA LYS A 375 4.74 9.97 46.24
C LYS A 375 4.51 11.00 47.35
N GLN A 376 3.27 11.43 47.47
CA GLN A 376 2.79 12.48 48.36
C GLN A 376 3.14 12.33 49.87
N PRO A 377 3.58 11.17 50.43
CA PRO A 377 4.06 11.14 51.82
C PRO A 377 5.37 11.93 52.06
N ASP A 378 6.23 12.06 51.05
CA ASP A 378 7.54 12.69 51.22
C ASP A 378 7.46 14.21 51.08
N LEU A 379 6.51 14.72 50.29
CA LEU A 379 6.26 16.16 50.16
C LEU A 379 5.54 16.72 51.40
N GLU A 380 4.60 15.97 52.00
CA GLU A 380 4.00 16.37 53.28
C GLU A 380 5.01 16.37 54.43
N LYS A 381 5.93 15.40 54.47
CA LYS A 381 7.02 15.39 55.46
C LYS A 381 8.02 16.52 55.24
N ALA A 382 8.37 16.83 53.99
CA ALA A 382 9.25 17.95 53.66
C ALA A 382 8.59 19.31 53.96
N VAL A 383 7.29 19.47 53.67
CA VAL A 383 6.52 20.68 54.01
C VAL A 383 6.27 20.79 55.51
N ALA A 384 6.10 19.68 56.23
CA ALA A 384 5.99 19.67 57.69
C ALA A 384 7.33 20.01 58.36
N SER A 385 8.47 19.51 57.84
CA SER A 385 9.79 19.90 58.34
C SER A 385 10.14 21.35 58.03
N GLU A 386 9.74 21.87 56.87
CA GLU A 386 9.93 23.29 56.52
C GLU A 386 9.04 24.19 57.39
N LYS A 387 7.77 23.81 57.64
CA LYS A 387 6.90 24.54 58.58
C LYS A 387 7.46 24.54 60.01
N LEU A 388 7.95 23.40 60.51
CA LEU A 388 8.59 23.31 61.84
C LEU A 388 9.85 24.19 61.92
N ARG A 389 10.63 24.29 60.84
CA ARG A 389 11.84 25.13 60.76
C ARG A 389 11.49 26.63 60.70
N VAL A 390 10.47 27.01 59.94
CA VAL A 390 9.97 28.40 59.89
C VAL A 390 9.33 28.81 61.22
N GLU A 391 8.64 27.90 61.90
CA GLU A 391 8.02 28.16 63.20
C GLU A 391 9.08 28.21 64.33
N SER A 392 10.16 27.43 64.25
CA SER A 392 11.33 27.58 65.16
C SER A 392 12.10 28.88 64.92
N ASP A 393 12.25 29.32 63.67
CA ASP A 393 12.92 30.57 63.33
C ASP A 393 12.06 31.79 63.71
N SER A 394 10.73 31.69 63.62
CA SER A 394 9.79 32.74 64.08
C SER A 394 9.78 32.89 65.62
N ASN A 395 9.99 31.80 66.36
CA ASN A 395 10.09 31.82 67.82
C ASN A 395 11.43 32.37 68.34
N TYR A 396 12.44 32.50 67.48
CA TYR A 396 13.73 33.13 67.83
C TYR A 396 13.80 34.62 67.50
N SER A 397 12.83 35.17 66.75
CA SER A 397 12.78 36.60 66.38
C SER A 397 11.77 37.44 67.19
N GLY A 398 11.25 36.90 68.30
CA GLY A 398 10.18 37.54 69.12
C GLY A 398 10.60 38.09 70.48
N ARG A 399 11.89 38.09 70.83
CA ARG A 399 12.40 38.73 72.07
C ARG A 399 13.71 39.43 71.73
N THR A 400 13.69 40.65 71.26
CA THR A 400 13.70 41.89 72.05
C THR A 400 13.68 43.00 70.98
N VAL A 401 12.77 43.97 71.01
CA VAL A 401 13.02 45.29 71.59
C VAL A 401 11.66 45.98 71.76
N PHE A 402 11.30 46.29 73.01
CA PHE A 402 10.57 47.49 73.38
C PHE A 402 11.07 47.85 74.77
N ASP A 403 12.16 48.61 74.81
CA ASP A 403 12.25 49.83 75.61
C ASP A 403 13.64 50.46 75.43
N GLU A 404 13.60 51.79 75.42
CA GLU A 404 14.69 52.73 75.70
C GLU A 404 15.64 53.22 74.59
N LEU A 405 15.57 54.55 74.45
CA LEU A 405 16.64 55.53 74.15
C LEU A 405 16.85 55.85 72.66
N THR A 406 16.17 56.88 72.17
CA THR A 406 16.61 58.30 72.12
C THR A 406 17.66 58.60 71.07
N ASP A 407 17.30 59.62 70.30
CA ASP A 407 18.15 60.60 69.67
C ASP A 407 18.97 60.23 68.43
N ASP A 408 18.58 60.97 67.40
CA ASP A 408 19.46 61.82 66.61
C ASP A 408 20.08 61.31 65.32
N ASN A 409 19.70 62.07 64.30
CA ASN A 409 20.57 62.68 63.30
C ASN A 409 21.03 61.85 62.10
N LYS A 410 20.60 62.41 60.96
CA LYS A 410 21.40 62.72 59.78
C LYS A 410 21.81 61.58 58.85
N ALA A 411 21.14 61.66 57.71
CA ALA A 411 21.73 62.09 56.44
C ALA A 411 22.27 61.02 55.50
N SER A 412 21.81 61.19 54.26
CA SER A 412 22.47 60.79 53.02
C SER A 412 22.49 59.27 52.78
N SER A 413 22.36 58.75 51.58
CA SER A 413 22.15 59.28 50.25
C SER A 413 21.96 58.04 49.37
N ASN A 414 21.30 58.21 48.21
CA ASN A 414 21.62 57.52 46.95
C ASN A 414 21.74 55.98 46.96
N THR A 415 21.03 55.21 46.13
CA THR A 415 20.76 55.45 44.71
C THR A 415 19.85 54.34 44.17
N ARG A 416 18.92 54.76 43.30
CA ARG A 416 18.53 54.15 42.02
C ARG A 416 17.91 52.74 41.98
N THR A 417 16.58 52.74 42.02
CA THR A 417 15.61 52.39 40.96
C THR A 417 15.88 51.25 39.94
N PRO A 418 14.78 50.60 39.45
CA PRO A 418 14.71 49.24 38.88
C PRO A 418 14.31 49.30 37.37
N PRO A 419 13.32 48.56 36.81
CA PRO A 419 13.05 47.12 36.62
C PRO A 419 12.95 46.75 35.11
N ARG A 420 12.48 45.52 34.77
CA ARG A 420 11.63 45.09 33.60
C ARG A 420 11.84 43.57 33.41
N ILE A 421 10.91 42.62 33.45
CA ILE A 421 9.51 42.47 32.96
C ILE A 421 9.35 42.90 31.50
N PHE A 422 9.24 41.94 30.57
CA PHE A 422 8.03 41.64 29.79
C PHE A 422 8.27 40.50 28.77
N LEU A 423 7.22 39.70 28.60
CA LEU A 423 6.85 38.78 27.49
C LEU A 423 7.58 37.44 27.35
#